data_AF-A0A2S9GQF2-F1
#
_entry.id   AF-A0A2S9GQF2-F1
#
_cell.length_a   1.000
_cell.length_b   1.000
_cell.length_c   1.000
_cell.angle_alpha   90.00
_cell.angle_beta   90.00
_cell.angle_gamma   90.00
#
_symmetry.space_group_name_H-M   'P 1'
#
loop_
_entity.id
_entity.type
_entity.pdbx_description
1 polymer ?
#
loop_
_entity_poly.entity_id
_entity_poly.type
_entity_poly.pdbx_seq_one_letter_code
_entity_poly.pdbx_strand_id
1 'polypeptide(L)' 'ARDSLQDKIAGLTLGGDDYVTKPFSLEEVVARLRVVLRRSGGGVQEPRPSRLTFADIELDEDTHEVWKAGE' A
#
# COMPACT_ATOMS: atom_id res chain seq x y z
N ALA A 1 29.19 5.06 -7.11
CA ALA A 1 28.12 4.07 -6.97
C ALA A 1 27.13 4.36 -8.12
N ARG A 2 25.87 3.90 -8.11
CA ARG A 2 24.90 4.24 -9.16
C ARG A 2 24.31 5.63 -8.90
N ASP A 3 25.12 6.65 -9.20
CA ASP A 3 24.92 8.04 -8.80
C ASP A 3 24.46 8.90 -10.00
N SER A 4 24.34 8.27 -11.17
CA SER A 4 24.12 8.98 -12.42
C SER A 4 22.65 9.40 -12.57
N LEU A 5 22.42 10.48 -13.32
CA LEU A 5 21.07 10.89 -13.73
C LEU A 5 20.34 9.73 -14.45
N GLN A 6 21.08 8.85 -15.12
CA GLN A 6 20.53 7.67 -15.79
C GLN A 6 20.04 6.62 -14.80
N ASP A 7 20.72 6.40 -13.67
CA ASP A 7 20.25 5.52 -12.59
C ASP A 7 18.97 6.07 -11.93
N LYS A 8 18.96 7.40 -11.74
CA LYS A 8 17.81 8.32 -11.64
C LYS A 8 16.55 7.83 -12.34
N ILE A 9 16.65 8.00 -13.65
CA ILE A 9 15.57 7.81 -14.61
C ILE A 9 15.21 6.33 -14.67
N ALA A 10 16.19 5.43 -14.67
CA ALA A 10 15.95 3.99 -14.70
C ALA A 10 15.12 3.53 -13.49
N GLY A 11 15.46 3.97 -12.28
CA GLY A 11 14.75 3.60 -11.05
C GLY A 11 13.29 4.06 -11.03
N LEU A 12 13.01 5.24 -11.58
CA LEU A 12 11.64 5.77 -11.68
C LEU A 12 10.87 5.16 -12.86
N THR A 13 11.52 4.89 -13.99
CA THR A 13 10.87 4.38 -15.22
C THR A 13 10.54 2.89 -15.13
N LEU A 14 11.27 2.12 -14.32
CA LEU A 14 10.98 0.70 -14.03
C LEU A 14 9.74 0.48 -13.15
N GLY A 15 9.02 1.55 -12.79
CA GLY A 15 7.80 1.50 -11.96
C GLY A 15 8.03 1.84 -10.49
N GLY A 16 9.20 2.39 -10.14
CA GLY A 16 9.45 2.93 -8.81
C GLY A 16 8.78 4.29 -8.62
N ASP A 17 7.90 4.40 -7.62
CA ASP A 17 7.22 5.65 -7.26
C ASP A 17 8.16 6.73 -6.70
N ASP A 18 9.32 6.33 -6.14
CA ASP A 18 10.36 7.20 -5.61
C ASP A 18 11.74 6.51 -5.71
N TYR A 19 12.81 7.30 -5.86
CA TYR A 19 14.20 6.79 -5.94
C TYR A 19 15.14 7.69 -5.14
N VAL A 20 15.96 7.08 -4.28
CA VAL A 20 16.93 7.79 -3.42
C VAL A 20 18.35 7.30 -3.71
N THR A 21 19.22 8.23 -4.12
CA THR A 21 20.65 7.95 -4.34
C THR A 21 21.44 7.96 -3.05
N LYS A 22 22.52 7.15 -3.00
CA LYS A 22 23.52 7.23 -1.93
C LYS A 22 24.46 8.45 -2.12
N PRO A 23 25.05 8.96 -1.03
CA PRO A 23 24.78 8.60 0.37
C PRO A 23 23.47 9.25 0.84
N PHE A 24 22.63 8.48 1.52
CA PHE A 24 21.38 8.97 2.10
C PHE A 24 21.42 8.86 3.63
N SER A 25 20.63 9.69 4.31
CA SER A 25 20.36 9.50 5.74
C SER A 25 19.19 8.53 5.94
N LEU A 26 19.19 7.81 7.05
CA LEU A 26 18.08 6.92 7.38
C LEU A 26 16.79 7.70 7.65
N GLU A 27 16.92 8.91 8.20
CA GLU A 27 15.81 9.84 8.46
C GLU A 27 15.10 10.26 7.17
N GLU A 28 15.86 10.54 6.10
CA GLU A 28 15.30 10.89 4.80
C GLU A 28 14.49 9.73 4.21
N VAL A 29 15.03 8.51 4.29
CA VAL A 29 14.35 7.30 3.79
C VAL A 29 13.05 7.04 4.57
N VAL A 30 13.07 7.18 5.90
CA VAL A 30 11.88 7.00 6.74
C VAL A 30 10.82 8.05 6.42
N ALA A 31 11.21 9.32 6.22
CA ALA A 31 10.28 10.39 5.88
C ALA A 31 9.60 10.13 4.53
N ARG A 32 10.36 9.73 3.51
CA ARG A 32 9.83 9.37 2.18
C ARG A 32 8.89 8.16 2.22
N LEU A 33 9.26 7.11 2.97
CA LEU A 33 8.41 5.94 3.16
C LEU A 33 7.05 6.31 3.76
N ARG A 34 7.03 7.17 4.80
CA ARG A 34 5.78 7.64 5.42
C ARG A 34 4.88 8.37 4.42
N VAL A 35 5.46 9.19 3.53
CA VAL A 35 4.72 9.89 2.48
C VAL A 35 4.12 8.92 1.47
N VAL A 36 4.87 7.90 1.04
CA VAL A 36 4.38 6.86 0.13
C VAL A 36 3.24 6.05 0.76
N LEU A 37 3.39 5.65 2.03
CA LEU A 37 2.34 4.91 2.76
C LEU A 37 1.06 5.73 2.95
N ARG A 38 1.19 7.04 3.19
CA ARG A 38 0.03 7.94 3.23
C ARG A 38 -0.69 8.01 1.89
N ARG A 39 0.05 8.07 0.77
CA ARG A 39 -0.50 8.17 -0.60
C ARG A 39 -1.17 6.88 -1.05
N SER A 40 -0.69 5.72 -0.60
CA SER A 40 -1.19 4.39 -0.98
C SER A 40 -2.43 3.93 -0.21
N GLY A 41 -3.10 4.83 0.53
CA GLY A 41 -4.34 4.54 1.26
C GLY A 41 -4.15 4.20 2.74
N GLY A 42 -2.98 4.50 3.32
CA GLY A 42 -2.74 4.40 4.76
C GLY A 42 -3.23 5.59 5.60
N GLY A 43 -3.83 6.61 4.98
CA GLY A 43 -4.55 7.66 5.70
C GLY A 43 -5.97 7.21 5.96
N VAL A 44 -6.25 6.73 7.19
CA VAL A 44 -7.57 6.31 7.69
C VAL A 44 -8.36 5.53 6.63
N GLN A 45 -8.13 4.22 6.56
CA GLN A 45 -9.14 3.37 5.96
C GLN A 45 -10.44 3.64 6.72
N GLU A 46 -11.42 4.22 6.02
CA GLU A 46 -12.82 4.12 6.44
C GLU A 46 -13.03 2.69 6.90
N PRO A 47 -13.58 2.45 8.10
CA PRO A 47 -13.80 1.09 8.59
C PRO A 47 -14.57 0.35 7.51
N ARG A 48 -13.88 -0.54 6.79
CA ARG A 48 -14.54 -1.38 5.81
C ARG A 48 -15.48 -2.24 6.63
N PRO A 49 -16.77 -2.31 6.28
CA PRO A 49 -17.66 -3.23 6.96
C PRO A 49 -17.03 -4.62 6.84
N SER A 50 -16.85 -5.30 7.98
CA SER A 50 -16.33 -6.67 8.03
C SER A 50 -17.23 -7.67 7.33
N ARG A 51 -18.44 -7.26 6.94
CA ARG A 51 -19.41 -8.05 6.20
C ARG A 51 -19.31 -7.79 4.69
N LEU A 52 -18.90 -8.82 3.95
CA LEU A 52 -19.00 -8.87 2.50
C LEU A 52 -20.32 -9.54 2.10
N THR A 53 -21.04 -8.95 1.15
CA THR A 53 -22.28 -9.53 0.60
C THR A 53 -22.15 -9.71 -0.91
N PHE A 54 -22.54 -10.88 -1.40
CA PHE A 54 -22.62 -11.18 -2.83
C PHE A 54 -23.79 -12.12 -3.09
N ALA A 55 -24.80 -11.63 -3.82
CA ALA A 55 -26.04 -12.35 -4.05
C ALA A 55 -26.69 -12.83 -2.73
N ASP A 56 -26.81 -14.14 -2.53
CA ASP A 56 -27.34 -14.77 -1.33
C ASP A 56 -26.25 -15.16 -0.31
N ILE A 57 -25.02 -14.69 -0.47
CA ILE A 57 -23.89 -15.02 0.41
C ILE A 57 -23.51 -13.79 1.25
N GLU A 58 -23.34 -14.01 2.55
CA GLU A 58 -22.77 -13.06 3.50
C GLU A 58 -21.54 -13.69 4.16
N LEU A 59 -20.42 -12.96 4.22
CA LEU A 59 -19.17 -13.38 4.88
C LEU A 59 -18.79 -12.33 5.92
N ASP A 60 -18.54 -12.75 7.15
CA ASP A 60 -17.89 -11.92 8.17
C ASP A 60 -16.38 -12.22 8.15
N GLU A 61 -15.58 -11.25 7.72
CA GLU A 61 -14.12 -11.37 7.62
C GLU A 61 -13.44 -11.46 9.00
N ASP A 62 -14.09 -11.02 10.08
CA ASP A 62 -13.51 -11.05 11.44
C ASP A 62 -13.74 -12.42 12.11
N THR A 63 -14.94 -12.99 11.98
CA THR A 63 -15.28 -14.31 12.56
C THR A 63 -14.98 -15.48 11.62
N HIS A 64 -14.71 -15.19 10.34
CA HIS A 64 -14.64 -16.17 9.25
C HIS A 64 -15.92 -17.01 9.09
N GLU A 65 -17.07 -16.45 9.48
CA GLU A 65 -18.38 -17.08 9.30
C GLU A 65 -18.96 -16.74 7.93
N VAL A 66 -19.65 -17.71 7.34
CA VAL A 66 -20.32 -17.57 6.04
C VAL A 66 -21.76 -18.00 6.21
N TRP A 67 -22.68 -17.17 5.73
CA TRP A 67 -24.10 -17.48 5.61
C TRP A 67 -24.50 -17.55 4.15
N LYS A 68 -25.38 -18.48 3.83
CA LYS A 68 -25.99 -18.60 2.51
C LYS A 68 -27.51 -18.60 2.64
N ALA A 69 -28.17 -17.64 2.01
CA ALA A 69 -29.60 -17.39 2.14
C ALA A 69 -30.07 -17.21 3.60
N GLY A 70 -29.17 -16.74 4.48
CA GLY A 70 -29.44 -16.52 5.90
C GLY A 70 -29.25 -17.75 6.82
N GLU A 71 -28.77 -18.88 6.29
CA GLU A 71 -28.38 -20.09 7.05
C GLU A 71 -26.87 -20.27 7.15
#